data_AF-A0A193CI29-F1
#
_entry.id   AF-A0A193CI29-F1
#
_cell.length_a   1.000
_cell.length_b   1.000
_cell.length_c   1.000
_cell.angle_alpha   90.00
_cell.angle_beta   90.00
_cell.angle_gamma   90.00
#
_symmetry.space_group_name_H-M   'P 1'
#
loop_
_entity.id
_entity.type
_entity.pdbx_description
1 polymer ?
#
loop_
_entity_poly.entity_id
_entity_poly.type
_entity_poly.pdbx_seq_one_letter_code
_entity_poly.pdbx_strand_id
1 'polypeptide(L)'
;RFVQAGSEVSALLGRMPSAVGYQPTLSTEMGTLQERITSTKEGSITSIQAVYVPADDLTDPAPATTFAHLDATTVLSRGLAAKGIYPAVDPLDSTSTMLQPRIVGEEHYETAQRVKQTLQRYKELQDIIAILGSDELSEE
;
A
#
# COMPACT_ATOMS: atom_id res chain seq x y z
N ARG A 1 -10.55 10.23 -1.86
CA ARG A 1 -11.62 11.26 -1.94
C ARG A 1 -11.09 12.62 -2.41
N PHE A 2 -9.94 13.09 -1.93
CA PHE A 2 -9.30 14.32 -2.42
C PHE A 2 -9.18 14.37 -3.95
N VAL A 3 -8.59 13.33 -4.56
CA VAL A 3 -8.44 13.22 -6.02
C VAL A 3 -9.78 13.26 -6.75
N GLN A 4 -10.79 12.56 -6.24
CA GLN A 4 -12.13 12.51 -6.84
C GLN A 4 -12.76 13.91 -6.90
N ALA A 5 -12.72 14.67 -5.80
CA ALA A 5 -13.22 16.04 -5.78
C ALA A 5 -12.46 16.94 -6.76
N GLY A 6 -11.14 16.75 -6.89
CA GLY A 6 -10.31 17.44 -7.87
C GLY A 6 -10.72 17.15 -9.32
N SER A 7 -11.02 15.89 -9.65
CA SER A 7 -11.54 15.49 -10.97
C SER A 7 -12.90 16.13 -11.25
N GLU A 8 -13.83 16.10 -10.30
CA GLU A 8 -15.17 16.72 -10.44
C GLU A 8 -15.07 18.24 -10.69
N VAL A 9 -14.24 18.96 -9.94
CA VAL A 9 -14.01 20.40 -10.13
C VAL A 9 -13.32 20.68 -11.47
N SER A 10 -12.33 19.87 -11.85
CA SER A 10 -11.63 20.03 -13.13
C SER A 10 -12.56 19.87 -14.33
N ALA A 11 -13.51 18.92 -14.26
CA ALA A 11 -14.53 18.73 -15.28
C ALA A 11 -15.46 19.96 -15.39
N LEU A 12 -15.90 20.52 -14.26
CA LEU A 12 -16.73 21.74 -14.24
C LEU A 12 -15.99 22.98 -14.78
N LEU A 13 -14.67 23.04 -14.62
CA LEU A 13 -13.83 24.10 -15.18
C LEU A 13 -13.54 23.92 -16.68
N GLY A 14 -14.07 22.88 -17.32
CA GLY A 14 -13.88 22.61 -18.75
C GLY A 14 -12.46 22.20 -19.12
N ARG A 15 -11.66 21.72 -18.17
CA ARG A 15 -10.31 21.20 -18.46
C ARG A 15 -10.44 19.85 -19.16
N MET A 16 -9.61 19.61 -20.18
CA MET A 16 -9.55 18.28 -20.81
C MET A 16 -9.11 17.23 -19.79
N PRO A 17 -9.86 16.10 -19.67
CA PRO A 17 -9.49 15.02 -18.77
C PRO A 17 -8.22 14.32 -19.26
N SER A 18 -7.45 13.78 -18.31
CA SER A 18 -6.28 12.94 -18.55
C SER A 18 -6.66 11.45 -18.50
N ALA A 19 -5.67 10.58 -18.28
CA ALA A 19 -5.84 9.15 -18.13
C ALA A 19 -6.99 8.81 -17.17
N VAL A 20 -7.85 7.88 -17.58
CA VAL A 20 -8.95 7.32 -16.77
C VAL A 20 -9.96 8.39 -16.28
N GLY A 21 -9.96 9.60 -16.84
CA GLY A 21 -10.90 10.67 -16.47
C GLY A 21 -10.44 11.56 -15.30
N TYR A 22 -9.19 11.41 -14.84
CA TYR A 22 -8.63 12.29 -13.81
C TYR A 22 -8.25 13.67 -14.35
N GLN A 23 -8.13 14.64 -13.45
CA GLN A 23 -7.66 15.97 -13.80
C GLN A 23 -6.21 15.93 -14.34
N PRO A 24 -5.85 16.76 -15.34
CA PRO A 24 -4.48 16.82 -15.87
C PRO A 24 -3.46 17.32 -14.83
N THR A 25 -3.93 17.99 -13.78
CA THR A 25 -3.12 18.54 -12.68
C THR A 25 -2.94 17.58 -11.50
N LEU A 26 -3.34 16.30 -11.64
CA LEU A 26 -3.38 15.32 -10.56
C LEU A 26 -2.07 15.24 -9.78
N SER A 27 -0.96 15.03 -10.49
CA SER A 27 0.36 14.87 -9.87
C SER A 27 0.84 16.14 -9.16
N THR A 28 0.61 17.31 -9.76
CA THR A 28 1.01 18.59 -9.16
C THR A 28 0.19 18.92 -7.91
N GLU A 29 -1.13 18.67 -7.95
CA GLU A 29 -2.02 18.88 -6.80
C GLU A 29 -1.69 17.92 -5.66
N MET A 30 -1.43 16.64 -5.99
CA MET A 30 -0.99 15.66 -5.01
C MET A 30 0.34 16.05 -4.38
N GLY A 31 1.35 16.39 -5.18
CA GLY A 31 2.66 16.82 -4.68
C GLY A 31 2.56 18.06 -3.79
N THR A 32 1.78 19.07 -4.18
CA THR A 32 1.59 20.29 -3.37
C THR A 32 1.01 19.98 -1.99
N LEU A 33 0.13 18.99 -1.89
CA LEU A 33 -0.43 18.55 -0.61
C LEU A 33 0.57 17.71 0.19
N GLN A 34 1.16 16.69 -0.44
CA GLN A 34 2.00 15.70 0.23
C GLN A 34 3.34 16.26 0.70
N GLU A 35 3.98 17.13 -0.08
CA GLU A 35 5.28 17.72 0.27
C GLU A 35 5.21 18.64 1.51
N ARG A 36 4.01 19.08 1.89
CA ARG A 36 3.80 19.84 3.14
C ARG A 36 3.79 18.94 4.37
N ILE A 37 3.59 17.64 4.18
CA ILE A 37 3.54 16.63 5.24
C ILE A 37 4.93 16.01 5.32
N THR A 38 5.82 16.67 6.07
CA THR A 38 7.20 16.21 6.21
C THR A 38 7.78 16.61 7.57
N SER A 39 8.98 16.13 7.85
CA SER A 39 9.75 16.52 9.02
C SER A 39 10.64 17.70 8.69
N THR A 40 10.62 18.74 9.53
CA THR A 40 11.48 19.91 9.44
C THR A 40 12.43 19.95 10.65
N LYS A 41 13.28 20.97 10.72
CA LYS A 41 14.14 21.19 11.90
C LYS A 41 13.36 21.61 13.15
N GLU A 42 12.14 22.13 12.98
CA GLU A 42 11.32 22.68 14.06
C GLU A 42 10.31 21.66 14.60
N GLY A 43 10.01 20.61 13.84
CA GLY A 43 9.06 19.57 14.24
C GLY A 43 8.79 18.58 13.12
N SER A 44 7.85 17.67 13.36
CA SER A 44 7.46 16.67 12.37
C SER A 44 5.94 16.53 12.27
N ILE A 45 5.48 16.22 11.07
CA ILE A 45 4.09 15.81 10.82
C ILE A 45 4.13 14.39 10.26
N THR A 46 3.56 13.45 11.01
CA THR A 46 3.31 12.09 10.53
C THR A 46 1.85 11.96 10.15
N SER A 47 1.57 11.61 8.90
CA SER A 47 0.20 11.47 8.38
C SER A 47 -0.11 10.01 8.10
N ILE A 48 -1.25 9.54 8.61
CA ILE A 48 -1.84 8.25 8.26
C ILE A 48 -2.97 8.53 7.27
N GLN A 49 -2.81 8.05 6.03
CA GLN A 49 -3.72 8.37 4.93
C GLN A 49 -4.48 7.14 4.46
N ALA A 50 -5.80 7.21 4.51
CA ALA A 50 -6.65 6.17 3.94
C ALA A 50 -6.75 6.35 2.42
N VAL A 51 -6.06 5.49 1.68
CA VAL A 51 -6.12 5.43 0.22
C VAL A 51 -7.16 4.40 -0.19
N TYR A 52 -8.20 4.85 -0.89
CA TYR A 52 -9.19 3.96 -1.48
C TYR A 52 -8.72 3.57 -2.88
N VAL A 53 -8.56 2.27 -3.11
CA VAL A 53 -8.17 1.71 -4.41
C VAL A 53 -9.45 1.36 -5.19
N PRO A 54 -9.75 2.03 -6.31
CA PRO A 54 -10.93 1.71 -7.11
C PRO A 54 -10.80 0.31 -7.71
N ALA A 55 -11.85 -0.52 -7.58
CA ALA A 55 -11.90 -1.87 -8.16
C ALA A 55 -10.70 -2.77 -7.83
N ASP A 56 -10.03 -2.55 -6.69
CA ASP A 56 -8.81 -3.26 -6.29
C ASP A 56 -7.64 -3.15 -7.30
N ASP A 57 -7.66 -2.14 -8.20
CA ASP A 57 -6.62 -1.90 -9.21
C ASP A 57 -5.56 -0.89 -8.72
N LEU A 58 -4.38 -1.40 -8.36
CA LEU A 58 -3.22 -0.59 -7.94
C LEU A 58 -2.57 0.19 -9.09
N THR A 59 -2.90 -0.13 -10.34
CA THR A 59 -2.34 0.54 -11.52
C THR A 59 -3.12 1.80 -11.90
N ASP A 60 -4.26 2.06 -11.24
CA ASP A 60 -5.01 3.30 -11.42
C ASP A 60 -4.13 4.53 -11.11
N PRO A 61 -4.23 5.61 -11.91
CA PRO A 61 -3.40 6.81 -11.73
C PRO A 61 -3.50 7.45 -10.34
N ALA A 62 -4.65 7.37 -9.66
CA ALA A 62 -4.85 7.99 -8.36
C ALA A 62 -4.04 7.30 -7.23
N PRO A 63 -4.18 5.97 -6.99
CA PRO A 63 -3.34 5.27 -6.04
C PRO A 63 -1.87 5.29 -6.47
N ALA A 64 -1.55 5.10 -7.75
CA ALA A 64 -0.17 5.13 -8.24
C ALA A 64 0.56 6.45 -7.92
N THR A 65 -0.10 7.59 -8.16
CA THR A 65 0.46 8.92 -7.83
C THR A 65 0.56 9.12 -6.32
N THR A 66 -0.41 8.62 -5.56
CA THR A 66 -0.41 8.76 -4.09
C THR A 66 0.72 7.95 -3.47
N PHE A 67 0.90 6.70 -3.90
CA PHE A 67 1.94 5.80 -3.37
C PHE A 67 3.35 6.31 -3.60
N ALA A 68 3.59 7.06 -4.68
CA ALA A 68 4.88 7.67 -4.94
C ALA A 68 5.34 8.65 -3.84
N HIS A 69 4.41 9.18 -3.04
CA HIS A 69 4.70 10.09 -1.92
C HIS A 69 4.65 9.41 -0.54
N LEU A 70 4.31 8.13 -0.46
CA LEU A 70 4.18 7.45 0.83
C LEU A 70 5.45 6.68 1.19
N ASP A 71 5.96 6.92 2.40
CA ASP A 71 7.12 6.19 2.95
C ASP A 71 6.77 4.75 3.38
N ALA A 72 5.50 4.50 3.69
CA ALA A 72 5.03 3.18 4.06
C ALA A 72 3.60 2.96 3.58
N THR A 73 3.30 1.73 3.16
CA THR A 73 1.98 1.29 2.76
C THR A 73 1.54 0.15 3.66
N THR A 74 0.39 0.31 4.29
CA THR A 74 -0.26 -0.75 5.09
C THR A 74 -1.52 -1.19 4.35
N VAL A 75 -1.46 -2.37 3.76
CA VAL A 75 -2.55 -2.93 2.96
C VAL A 75 -3.49 -3.69 3.88
N LEU A 76 -4.80 -3.41 3.76
CA LEU A 76 -5.85 -4.09 4.52
C LEU A 76 -6.55 -5.11 3.62
N SER A 77 -6.46 -6.40 3.96
CA SER A 77 -6.99 -7.50 3.16
C SER A 77 -8.37 -7.94 3.63
N ARG A 78 -9.33 -7.99 2.70
CA ARG A 78 -10.65 -8.57 2.95
C ARG A 78 -10.57 -10.05 3.32
N GLY A 79 -9.62 -10.79 2.73
CA GLY A 79 -9.42 -12.21 3.01
C GLY A 79 -9.00 -12.47 4.45
N LEU A 80 -8.14 -11.61 5.03
CA LEU A 80 -7.73 -11.70 6.44
C LEU A 80 -8.89 -11.34 7.39
N ALA A 81 -9.65 -10.30 7.06
CA ALA A 81 -10.82 -9.90 7.84
C ALA A 81 -11.90 -11.01 7.86
N ALA A 82 -12.12 -11.70 6.74
CA ALA A 82 -13.05 -12.83 6.64
C ALA A 82 -12.63 -14.03 7.50
N LYS A 83 -11.32 -14.19 7.74
CA LYS A 83 -10.75 -15.19 8.66
C LYS A 83 -10.81 -14.75 10.14
N GLY A 84 -11.29 -13.54 10.44
CA GLY A 84 -11.40 -13.00 11.80
C GLY A 84 -10.09 -12.41 12.35
N ILE A 85 -9.08 -12.16 11.51
CA ILE A 85 -7.79 -11.59 11.93
C ILE A 85 -7.89 -10.07 11.97
N TYR A 86 -7.67 -9.48 13.16
CA TYR A 86 -7.70 -8.03 13.37
C TYR A 86 -6.44 -7.54 14.12
N PRO A 87 -5.77 -6.48 13.63
CA PRO A 87 -6.07 -5.72 12.42
C PRO A 87 -5.80 -6.55 11.14
N ALA A 88 -6.62 -6.37 10.10
CA ALA A 88 -6.57 -7.16 8.86
C ALA A 88 -5.43 -6.74 7.92
N VAL A 89 -4.23 -6.53 8.46
CA VAL A 89 -3.04 -6.06 7.73
C VAL A 89 -2.43 -7.23 6.97
N ASP A 90 -2.21 -7.06 5.67
CA ASP A 90 -1.44 -8.01 4.87
C ASP A 90 0.06 -7.73 4.99
N PRO A 91 0.84 -8.60 5.65
CA PRO A 91 2.27 -8.35 5.88
C PRO A 91 3.15 -8.54 4.65
N LEU A 92 2.67 -9.24 3.62
CA LEU A 92 3.40 -9.47 2.37
C LEU A 92 3.22 -8.28 1.42
N ASP A 93 1.99 -7.78 1.30
CA ASP A 93 1.68 -6.65 0.42
C ASP A 93 2.00 -5.29 1.07
N SER A 94 2.14 -5.23 2.40
CA SER A 94 2.57 -4.03 3.11
C SER A 94 4.08 -3.81 3.04
N THR A 95 4.49 -2.57 2.77
CA THR A 95 5.91 -2.20 2.62
C THR A 95 6.25 -0.91 3.36
N SER A 96 7.54 -0.70 3.63
CA SER A 96 8.06 0.52 4.25
C SER A 96 9.47 0.79 3.76
N THR A 97 9.74 2.03 3.38
CA THR A 97 11.10 2.50 3.03
C THR A 97 12.02 2.49 4.24
N MET A 98 11.46 2.55 5.45
CA MET A 98 12.22 2.53 6.70
C MET A 98 12.70 1.13 7.09
N LEU A 99 12.16 0.06 6.49
CA LEU A 99 12.57 -1.32 6.78
C LEU A 99 13.91 -1.64 6.09
N GLN A 100 14.99 -1.05 6.60
CA GLN A 100 16.35 -1.22 6.14
C GLN A 100 17.29 -1.38 7.35
N PRO A 101 18.32 -2.24 7.29
CA PRO A 101 19.21 -2.47 8.43
C PRO A 101 19.84 -1.19 9.00
N ARG A 102 20.18 -0.24 8.13
CA ARG A 102 20.77 1.06 8.53
C ARG A 102 19.81 1.97 9.32
N ILE A 103 18.50 1.72 9.29
CA ILE A 103 17.47 2.53 9.95
C ILE A 103 16.96 1.81 11.20
N VAL A 104 16.58 0.54 11.07
CA VAL A 104 15.96 -0.23 12.18
C VAL A 104 16.92 -1.16 12.92
N GLY A 105 18.15 -1.32 12.44
CA GLY A 105 19.13 -2.29 12.94
C GLY A 105 19.02 -3.65 12.25
N GLU A 106 20.12 -4.41 12.30
CA GLU A 106 20.23 -5.73 11.65
C GLU A 106 19.22 -6.73 12.22
N GLU A 107 19.15 -6.84 13.56
CA GLU A 107 18.28 -7.81 14.24
C GLU A 107 16.80 -7.63 13.90
N HIS A 108 16.32 -6.38 13.87
CA HIS A 108 14.94 -6.08 13.49
C HIS A 108 14.70 -6.43 12.03
N TYR A 109 15.59 -5.98 11.13
CA TYR A 109 15.46 -6.26 9.70
C TYR A 109 15.43 -7.77 9.41
N GLU A 110 16.39 -8.53 9.94
CA GLU A 110 16.46 -9.99 9.76
C GLU A 110 15.22 -10.70 10.31
N THR A 111 14.74 -10.28 11.49
CA THR A 111 13.53 -10.86 12.08
C THR A 111 12.31 -10.59 11.22
N ALA A 112 12.14 -9.37 10.71
CA ALA A 112 11.05 -9.04 9.80
C ALA A 112 11.13 -9.83 8.48
N GLN A 113 12.34 -10.00 7.91
CA GLN A 113 12.54 -10.78 6.69
C GLN A 113 12.21 -12.26 6.89
N ARG A 114 12.64 -12.87 8.01
CA ARG A 114 12.29 -14.26 8.33
C ARG A 114 10.79 -14.47 8.42
N VAL A 115 10.07 -13.57 9.10
CA VAL A 115 8.60 -13.63 9.19
C VAL A 115 7.97 -13.55 7.80
N LYS A 116 8.43 -12.63 6.94
CA LYS A 116 7.93 -12.53 5.56
C LYS A 116 8.20 -13.80 4.74
N GLN A 117 9.39 -14.38 4.85
CA GLN A 117 9.73 -15.63 4.17
C GLN A 117 8.84 -16.79 4.62
N THR A 118 8.63 -16.94 5.92
CA THR A 118 7.74 -17.99 6.46
C THR A 118 6.31 -17.82 5.96
N LEU A 119 5.79 -16.60 5.94
CA LEU A 119 4.44 -16.32 5.46
C LEU A 119 4.29 -16.51 3.94
N GLN A 120 5.31 -16.16 3.17
CA GLN A 120 5.36 -16.41 1.74
C GLN A 120 5.33 -17.91 1.44
N ARG A 121 6.16 -18.69 2.15
CA ARG A 121 6.18 -20.15 2.04
C ARG A 121 4.83 -20.76 2.43
N TYR A 122 4.22 -20.28 3.53
CA TYR A 122 2.90 -20.70 3.94
C TYR A 122 1.84 -20.46 2.84
N LYS A 123 1.88 -19.30 2.17
CA LYS A 123 0.97 -18.97 1.07
C LYS A 123 1.13 -19.93 -0.12
N GLU A 124 2.38 -20.20 -0.52
CA GLU A 124 2.68 -21.18 -1.58
C GLU A 124 2.17 -22.58 -1.25
N LEU A 125 2.35 -23.04 -0.01
CA LEU A 125 1.85 -24.34 0.44
C LEU A 125 0.32 -24.36 0.47
N GLN A 126 -0.33 -23.25 0.85
CA GLN A 126 -1.79 -23.15 0.84
C GLN A 126 -2.35 -23.31 -0.59
N ASP A 127 -1.66 -22.77 -1.60
CA ASP A 127 -2.04 -22.92 -3.02
C ASP A 127 -1.85 -24.37 -3.49
N ILE A 128 -0.78 -25.04 -3.05
CA ILE A 128 -0.53 -26.47 -3.32
C ILE A 128 -1.64 -27.33 -2.67
N ILE A 129 -1.96 -27.11 -1.39
CA ILE A 129 -3.01 -27.82 -0.66
C ILE A 129 -4.35 -27.70 -1.39
N ALA A 130 -4.67 -26.53 -1.93
CA ALA A 130 -5.92 -26.31 -2.64
C ALA A 130 -6.05 -27.16 -3.92
N ILE A 131 -4.94 -27.61 -4.51
CA ILE A 131 -4.91 -28.43 -5.73
C ILE A 131 -4.76 -29.92 -5.42
N LEU A 132 -3.84 -30.27 -4.50
CA LEU A 132 -3.38 -31.65 -4.27
C LEU A 132 -3.91 -32.28 -2.97
N GLY A 133 -4.38 -31.48 -2.02
CA GLY A 133 -4.72 -31.92 -0.66
C GLY A 133 -3.56 -31.80 0.32
N SER A 134 -3.86 -31.84 1.62
CA SER A 134 -2.87 -31.67 2.71
C SER A 134 -1.84 -32.79 2.81
N ASP A 135 -2.19 -33.97 2.31
CA ASP A 135 -1.46 -35.21 2.58
C ASP A 135 -0.22 -35.37 1.70
N GLU A 136 -0.08 -34.52 0.67
CA GLU A 136 1.04 -34.48 -0.27
C GLU A 136 2.15 -33.50 0.15
N LEU A 137 2.01 -32.87 1.32
CA LEU A 137 3.02 -31.97 1.86
C LEU A 137 4.16 -32.73 2.55
N SER A 138 5.39 -32.28 2.29
CA SER A 138 6.60 -32.67 3.03
C SER A 138 6.48 -32.31 4.52
N GLU A 139 7.13 -33.07 5.41
CA GLU A 139 7.18 -32.77 6.85
C GLU A 139 8.03 -31.52 7.19
N GLU A 140 8.90 -31.08 6.28
CA GLU A 140 9.60 -29.78 6.31
C GLU A 140 8.85 -28.68 5.55
#